data_AF-A0A5P6VNB3-F1
#
_entry.id   AF-A0A5P6VNB3-F1
#
_cell.length_a   1.000
_cell.length_b   1.000
_cell.length_c   1.000
_cell.angle_alpha   90.00
_cell.angle_beta   90.00
_cell.angle_gamma   90.00
#
_symmetry.space_group_name_H-M   'P 1'
#
loop_
_entity.id
_entity.type
_entity.pdbx_description
1 polymer ?
#
loop_
_entity_poly.entity_id
_entity_poly.type
_entity_poly.pdbx_seq_one_letter_code
_entity_poly.pdbx_strand_id
1 'polypeptide(L)'
;MEKISCEIIEDLLPSYRDEVLTDSVKLMVENHLESCNHCKGKLTQLEQEIEINELEQKSRGRKFIAVLQRRKYYLIGMMIGALIPIGAFAALIVYLMVLSE
;
A
#
# COMPACT_ATOMS: atom_id res chain seq x y z
N MET A 1 29.48 35.11 11.93
CA MET A 1 29.01 33.74 12.19
C MET A 1 27.50 33.75 12.18
N GLU A 2 26.87 33.72 11.00
CA GLU A 2 25.44 33.46 10.92
C GLU A 2 25.26 31.95 10.91
N LYS A 3 25.38 31.33 12.08
CA LYS A 3 24.98 29.93 12.25
C LYS A 3 23.47 29.93 12.23
N ILE A 4 22.88 29.66 11.08
CA ILE A 4 21.44 29.39 10.95
C ILE A 4 21.06 28.35 12.00
N SER A 5 19.95 28.61 12.71
CA SER A 5 19.46 27.72 13.76
C SER A 5 19.13 26.35 13.18
N CYS A 6 19.40 25.29 13.95
CA CYS A 6 19.00 23.92 13.57
C CYS A 6 17.49 23.85 13.30
N GLU A 7 16.69 24.65 14.01
CA GLU A 7 15.23 24.73 13.86
C GLU A 7 14.80 25.13 12.44
N ILE A 8 15.50 26.11 11.84
CA ILE A 8 15.23 26.54 10.45
C ILE A 8 15.63 25.44 9.46
N ILE A 9 16.77 24.78 9.71
CA ILE A 9 17.23 23.70 8.84
C ILE A 9 16.24 22.53 8.89
N GLU A 10 15.73 22.20 10.07
CA GLU A 10 14.74 21.15 10.27
C GLU A 10 13.43 21.39 9.53
N ASP A 11 12.92 22.62 9.55
CA ASP A 11 11.73 23.00 8.78
C ASP A 11 11.99 22.91 7.27
N LEU A 12 13.23 23.14 6.84
CA LEU A 12 13.65 23.02 5.45
C LEU A 12 14.02 21.59 5.04
N LEU A 13 14.27 20.66 5.98
CA LEU A 13 14.67 19.27 5.65
C LEU A 13 13.63 18.54 4.78
N PRO A 14 12.31 18.63 5.04
CA PRO A 14 11.31 18.04 4.16
C PRO A 14 11.43 18.58 2.73
N SER A 15 11.52 19.90 2.58
CA SER A 15 11.65 20.56 1.27
C SER A 15 13.00 20.31 0.59
N TYR A 16 14.07 20.16 1.38
CA TYR A 16 15.40 19.80 0.89
C TYR A 16 15.40 18.42 0.25
N ARG A 17 14.80 17.44 0.94
CA ARG A 17 14.66 16.07 0.42
C ARG A 17 13.76 16.03 -0.82
N ASP A 18 12.69 16.82 -0.84
CA ASP A 18 11.79 16.90 -2.00
C ASP A 18 12.44 17.63 -3.19
N GLU A 19 13.70 18.07 -3.06
CA GLU A 19 14.49 18.78 -4.08
C GLU A 19 13.79 20.04 -4.65
N VAL A 20 12.92 20.67 -3.86
CA VAL A 20 12.16 21.87 -4.25
C VAL A 20 12.83 23.17 -3.82
N LEU A 21 13.97 23.11 -3.12
CA LEU A 21 14.72 24.27 -2.69
C LEU A 21 15.58 24.85 -3.83
N THR A 22 15.74 26.17 -3.84
CA THR A 22 16.70 26.83 -4.75
C THR A 22 18.14 26.45 -4.40
N ASP A 23 19.04 26.48 -5.39
CA ASP A 23 20.46 26.11 -5.22
C ASP A 23 21.15 26.84 -4.06
N SER A 24 20.81 28.13 -3.86
CA SER A 24 21.36 28.95 -2.77
C SER A 24 20.99 28.42 -1.38
N VAL A 25 19.76 27.93 -1.21
CA VAL A 25 19.25 27.38 0.05
C VAL A 25 19.74 25.95 0.22
N LYS A 26 19.81 25.17 -0.88
CA LYS A 26 20.35 23.81 -0.87
C LYS A 26 21.79 23.79 -0.34
N LEU A 27 22.66 24.64 -0.88
CA LEU A 27 24.06 24.76 -0.43
C LEU A 27 24.16 25.18 1.04
N MET A 28 23.25 26.03 1.50
CA MET A 28 23.18 26.43 2.91
C MET A 28 22.85 25.24 3.83
N VAL A 29 21.87 24.41 3.44
CA VAL A 29 21.46 23.22 4.18
C VAL A 29 22.59 22.17 4.18
N GLU A 30 23.24 21.93 3.04
CA GLU A 30 24.37 21.01 2.91
C GLU A 30 25.52 21.40 3.85
N ASN A 31 25.94 22.67 3.84
CA ASN A 31 26.98 23.18 4.74
C ASN A 31 26.62 22.97 6.22
N HIS A 32 25.34 23.11 6.58
CA HIS A 32 24.88 22.86 7.95
C HIS A 32 24.90 21.36 8.28
N LEU A 33 24.43 20.51 7.37
CA LEU A 33 24.43 19.05 7.54
C LEU A 33 25.86 18.51 7.70
N GLU A 34 26.85 19.05 6.99
CA GLU A 34 28.25 18.65 7.15
C GLU A 34 28.73 18.79 8.61
N SER A 35 28.37 19.91 9.26
CA SER A 35 28.83 20.24 10.61
C SER A 35 27.87 19.84 11.74
N CYS A 36 26.62 19.49 11.43
CA CYS A 36 25.56 19.21 12.42
C CYS A 36 25.06 17.76 12.36
N ASN A 37 25.44 16.95 13.35
CA ASN A 37 24.96 15.57 13.48
C ASN A 37 23.48 15.48 13.86
N HIS A 38 22.92 16.50 14.51
CA HIS A 38 21.51 16.52 14.89
C HIS A 38 20.59 16.58 13.66
N CYS A 39 20.85 17.52 12.75
CA CYS A 39 20.09 17.68 11.52
C CYS A 39 20.26 16.48 10.58
N LYS A 40 21.46 15.88 10.52
CA LYS A 40 21.69 14.59 9.82
C LYS A 40 20.79 13.48 10.37
N GLY A 41 20.72 13.33 11.68
CA GLY A 41 19.87 12.33 12.32
C GLY A 41 18.39 12.53 12.00
N LYS A 42 17.91 13.77 12.02
CA LYS A 42 16.53 14.10 11.65
C LYS A 42 16.22 13.80 10.18
N LEU A 43 17.16 14.09 9.27
CA LEU A 43 17.01 13.74 7.86
C LEU A 43 16.85 12.22 7.67
N THR A 44 17.70 11.41 8.32
CA THR A 44 17.58 9.95 8.27
C THR A 44 16.28 9.43 8.88
N GLN A 45 15.80 10.04 9.98
CA GLN A 45 14.51 9.67 10.58
C GLN A 45 13.35 9.94 9.62
N LEU A 46 13.36 11.08 8.93
CA LEU A 46 12.36 11.44 7.92
C LEU A 46 12.34 10.45 6.74
N GLU A 47 13.51 10.01 6.29
CA GLU A 47 13.64 8.98 5.24
C GLU A 47 13.08 7.62 5.70
N GLN A 48 13.42 7.19 6.91
CA GLN A 48 12.97 5.92 7.48
C GLN A 48 11.46 5.88 7.72
N GLU A 49 10.87 6.95 8.27
CA GLU A 49 9.44 7.02 8.55
C GLU A 49 8.61 6.83 7.26
N ILE A 50 9.11 7.38 6.16
CA ILE A 50 8.41 7.33 4.88
C ILE A 50 8.58 5.99 4.18
N GLU A 51 9.77 5.38 4.24
CA GLU A 51 9.97 4.01 3.76
C GLU A 51 9.02 3.03 4.46
N ILE A 52 8.89 3.15 5.79
CA ILE A 52 7.96 2.33 6.58
C ILE A 52 6.52 2.56 6.11
N ASN A 53 6.11 3.81 5.94
CA ASN A 53 4.74 4.15 5.54
C ASN A 53 4.41 3.66 4.11
N GLU A 54 5.34 3.77 3.17
CA GLU A 54 5.21 3.23 1.81
C GLU A 54 5.09 1.71 1.80
N LEU A 55 5.91 1.01 2.57
CA LEU A 55 5.85 -0.44 2.73
C LEU A 55 4.50 -0.87 3.32
N GLU A 56 4.02 -0.17 4.34
CA GLU A 56 2.71 -0.41 4.93
C GLU A 56 1.57 -0.14 3.95
N GLN A 57 1.59 0.98 3.22
CA GLN A 57 0.60 1.33 2.22
C GLN A 57 0.55 0.30 1.08
N LYS A 58 1.72 -0.14 0.58
CA LYS A 58 1.83 -1.20 -0.43
C LYS A 58 1.34 -2.54 0.08
N SER A 59 1.53 -2.85 1.36
CA SER A 59 1.01 -4.07 1.98
C SER A 59 -0.52 -4.01 2.13
N ARG A 60 -1.08 -2.87 2.55
CA ARG A 60 -2.53 -2.63 2.69
C ARG A 60 -3.23 -2.69 1.34
N GLY A 61 -2.69 -2.03 0.32
CA GLY A 61 -3.21 -2.09 -1.05
C GLY A 61 -3.26 -3.52 -1.59
N ARG A 62 -2.18 -4.31 -1.43
CA ARG A 62 -2.16 -5.72 -1.85
C ARG A 62 -3.19 -6.57 -1.11
N LYS A 63 -3.32 -6.41 0.21
CA LYS A 63 -4.32 -7.14 1.01
C LYS A 63 -5.74 -6.82 0.56
N PHE A 64 -6.06 -5.55 0.30
CA PHE A 64 -7.38 -5.13 -0.16
C PHE A 64 -7.74 -5.75 -1.52
N ILE A 65 -6.80 -5.71 -2.49
CA ILE A 65 -6.99 -6.30 -3.82
C ILE A 65 -7.16 -7.82 -3.74
N ALA A 66 -6.38 -8.51 -2.89
CA ALA A 66 -6.46 -9.95 -2.72
C ALA A 66 -7.82 -10.42 -2.15
N VAL A 67 -8.40 -9.67 -1.22
CA VAL A 67 -9.73 -9.96 -0.66
C VAL A 67 -10.82 -9.80 -1.72
N LEU A 68 -10.75 -8.73 -2.53
CA LEU A 68 -11.70 -8.48 -3.61
C LEU A 68 -11.64 -9.55 -4.71
N GLN A 69 -10.43 -9.95 -5.12
CA GLN A 69 -10.23 -10.97 -6.15
C GLN A 69 -10.76 -12.34 -5.71
N ARG A 70 -10.53 -12.74 -4.45
CA ARG A 70 -11.03 -14.03 -3.93
C ARG A 70 -12.56 -14.11 -3.95
N ARG A 71 -13.26 -12.99 -3.71
CA ARG A 71 -14.72 -12.92 -3.73
C ARG A 71 -15.32 -13.13 -5.13
N LYS A 72 -14.64 -12.67 -6.19
CA LYS A 72 -15.07 -12.88 -7.59
C LYS A 72 -15.08 -14.36 -7.96
N TYR A 73 -14.00 -15.08 -7.68
CA TYR A 73 -13.90 -16.51 -8.02
C TYR A 73 -14.83 -17.39 -7.17
N TYR A 74 -15.05 -17.03 -5.90
CA TYR A 74 -15.97 -17.76 -5.02
C TYR A 74 -17.43 -17.70 -5.53
N LEU A 75 -17.91 -16.54 -5.97
CA LEU A 75 -19.26 -16.39 -6.51
C LEU A 75 -19.46 -17.21 -7.80
N ILE A 76 -18.48 -17.22 -8.70
CA ILE A 76 -18.54 -18.00 -9.95
C ILE A 76 -18.60 -19.50 -9.65
N GLY A 77 -17.76 -19.99 -8.71
CA GLY A 77 -17.77 -21.39 -8.29
C GLY A 77 -19.09 -21.81 -7.63
N MET A 78 -19.70 -20.93 -6.84
CA MET A 78 -20.97 -21.18 -6.16
C MET A 78 -22.13 -21.36 -7.14
N MET A 79 -22.19 -20.56 -8.20
CA MET A 79 -23.25 -20.64 -9.22
C MET A 79 -23.19 -21.95 -10.02
N ILE A 80 -21.98 -22.39 -10.39
CA ILE A 80 -21.79 -23.65 -11.13
C ILE A 80 -22.02 -24.85 -10.23
N GLY A 81 -21.53 -24.80 -8.98
CA GLY A 81 -21.70 -25.87 -8.00
C GLY A 81 -23.15 -26.16 -7.62
N ALA A 82 -24.04 -25.16 -7.70
CA ALA A 82 -25.46 -25.32 -7.44
C ALA A 82 -26.25 -25.87 -8.64
N LEU A 83 -25.84 -25.56 -9.87
CA LEU A 83 -26.61 -25.91 -11.08
C LEU A 83 -26.62 -27.42 -11.37
N ILE A 84 -25.49 -28.08 -11.16
CA ILE A 84 -25.27 -29.50 -11.45
C ILE A 84 -26.13 -30.44 -10.57
N PRO A 85 -26.14 -30.32 -9.22
CA PRO A 85 -26.97 -31.18 -8.38
C PRO A 85 -28.46 -30.97 -8.59
N ILE A 86 -28.91 -29.75 -8.91
CA ILE A 86 -30.31 -29.46 -9.21
C ILE A 86 -30.75 -30.17 -10.48
N GLY A 87 -29.94 -30.12 -11.55
CA GLY A 87 -30.21 -30.83 -12.80
C GLY A 87 -30.22 -32.34 -12.62
N ALA A 88 -29.25 -32.90 -11.90
CA ALA A 88 -29.19 -34.34 -11.61
C ALA A 88 -30.40 -34.81 -10.79
N PHE A 89 -30.83 -34.01 -9.81
CA PHE A 89 -32.00 -34.32 -8.98
C PHE A 89 -33.31 -34.31 -9.79
N ALA A 90 -33.49 -33.33 -10.67
CA ALA A 90 -34.65 -33.27 -11.55
C ALA A 90 -34.69 -34.46 -12.53
N ALA A 91 -33.55 -34.82 -13.12
CA ALA A 91 -33.45 -35.98 -14.02
C ALA A 91 -33.76 -37.29 -13.29
N LEU A 92 -33.29 -37.44 -12.04
CA LEU A 92 -33.58 -38.60 -11.19
C LEU A 92 -35.09 -38.70 -10.91
N ILE A 93 -35.76 -37.60 -10.58
CA ILE A 93 -37.21 -37.58 -10.35
C ILE A 93 -37.98 -38.04 -11.60
N VAL A 94 -37.62 -37.52 -12.78
CA VAL A 94 -38.26 -37.93 -14.05
C VAL A 94 -38.03 -39.41 -14.33
N TYR A 95 -36.82 -39.92 -14.11
CA TYR A 95 -36.52 -41.34 -14.26
C TYR A 95 -37.36 -42.22 -13.33
N LEU A 96 -37.53 -41.82 -12.06
CA LEU A 96 -38.38 -42.55 -11.13
C LEU A 96 -39.86 -42.52 -11.52
N MET A 97 -40.36 -41.38 -12.04
CA MET A 97 -41.72 -41.30 -12.57
C MET A 97 -41.95 -42.26 -13.73
N VAL A 98 -41.02 -42.31 -14.70
CA VAL A 98 -41.11 -43.22 -15.85
C VAL A 98 -41.00 -44.69 -15.45
N LEU A 99 -40.20 -45.01 -14.43
CA LEU A 99 -40.07 -46.39 -13.93
C LEU A 99 -41.32 -46.86 -13.17
N SER A 100 -42.12 -45.92 -12.64
CA SER A 100 -43.34 -46.24 -11.89
C SER A 100 -44.58 -46.46 -12.76
N GLU A 101 -44.47 -46.25 -14.07
CA GLU A 101 -45.51 -46.45 -15.09
C GLU A 101 -45.25 -47.73 -15.89
#